data_AF-A0A2U3W216-F1
#
_entry.id   AF-A0A2U3W216-F1
#
_cell.length_a   1.000
_cell.length_b   1.000
_cell.length_c   1.000
_cell.angle_alpha   90.00
_cell.angle_beta   90.00
_cell.angle_gamma   90.00
#
_symmetry.space_group_name_H-M   'P 1'
#
loop_
_entity.id
_entity.type
_entity.pdbx_description
1 polymer ?
#
loop_
_entity_poly.entity_id
_entity_poly.type
_entity_poly.pdbx_seq_one_letter_code
_entity_poly.pdbx_strand_id
1 'polypeptide(L)'
;MGSPRSALSCLLLHLLVLCLQAQHVREQSLVTDQLSRRLIRTYQLYSRTSGKHVQVLANKRINAMAEDGDPFAKLIVETDTFGSRVRVRGAETGLYICMNKKGKLIAKSNGKGKDCVFTEIVLENNYTALQNAKYEGWYMAFTRKGRPRKGSKTRQHQREVHFMKRLPRGHHTTEQSLRFEFLNYPPFTRSLRGSQRTWAPEPR
;
A
#
# COMPACT_ATOMS: atom_id res chain seq x y z
N MET A 1 -37.46 18.22 -21.94
CA MET A 1 -36.87 17.04 -22.62
C MET A 1 -35.51 17.47 -23.17
N GLY A 2 -34.41 16.97 -22.61
CA GLY A 2 -33.06 17.36 -23.05
C GLY A 2 -32.74 16.79 -24.44
N SER A 3 -32.17 17.61 -25.33
CA SER A 3 -31.83 17.21 -26.70
C SER A 3 -30.74 16.12 -26.70
N PRO A 4 -30.89 15.01 -27.45
CA PRO A 4 -29.91 13.92 -27.51
C PRO A 4 -28.53 14.37 -28.03
N ARG A 5 -28.45 15.48 -28.77
CA ARG A 5 -27.18 16.08 -29.22
C ARG A 5 -26.36 16.68 -28.07
N SER A 6 -27.02 17.18 -27.02
CA SER A 6 -26.37 17.73 -25.83
C SER A 6 -25.74 16.62 -24.98
N ALA A 7 -26.44 15.47 -24.86
CA ALA A 7 -25.91 14.31 -24.14
C ALA A 7 -24.67 13.71 -24.83
N LEU A 8 -24.67 13.63 -26.16
CA LEU A 8 -23.55 13.09 -26.93
C LEU A 8 -22.31 14.01 -26.89
N SER A 9 -22.53 15.33 -26.99
CA SER A 9 -21.46 16.33 -26.82
C SER A 9 -20.86 16.28 -25.41
N CYS A 10 -21.71 16.17 -24.38
CA CYS A 10 -21.27 16.04 -22.99
C CYS A 10 -20.47 14.75 -22.75
N LEU A 11 -20.92 13.61 -23.28
CA LEU A 11 -20.19 12.34 -23.21
C LEU A 11 -18.81 12.43 -23.90
N LEU A 12 -18.74 13.06 -25.08
CA LEU A 12 -17.48 13.28 -25.79
C LEU A 12 -16.51 14.15 -25.00
N LEU A 13 -16.99 15.25 -24.40
CA LEU A 13 -16.19 16.11 -23.53
C LEU A 13 -15.68 15.35 -22.30
N HIS A 14 -16.53 14.56 -21.64
CA HIS A 14 -16.11 13.73 -20.51
C HIS A 14 -15.03 12.71 -20.91
N LEU A 15 -15.21 12.03 -22.06
CA LEU A 15 -14.23 11.07 -22.56
C LEU A 15 -12.89 11.74 -22.89
N LEU A 16 -12.92 12.94 -23.49
CA LEU A 16 -11.74 13.71 -23.81
C LEU A 16 -11.00 14.16 -22.55
N VAL A 17 -11.71 14.66 -21.53
CA VAL A 17 -11.12 15.01 -20.23
C VAL A 17 -10.51 13.79 -19.56
N LEU A 18 -11.19 12.64 -19.55
CA LEU A 18 -10.64 11.39 -19.00
C LEU A 18 -9.36 10.95 -19.73
N CYS A 19 -9.32 11.09 -21.06
CA CYS A 19 -8.14 10.77 -21.87
C CYS A 19 -6.96 11.67 -21.51
N LEU A 20 -7.19 12.99 -21.40
CA LEU A 20 -6.17 13.95 -20.99
C LEU A 20 -5.63 13.67 -19.59
N GLN A 21 -6.51 13.36 -18.63
CA GLN A 21 -6.11 12.98 -17.27
C GLN A 21 -5.28 11.69 -17.27
N ALA A 22 -5.70 10.67 -18.01
CA ALA A 22 -4.96 9.43 -18.13
C ALA A 22 -3.57 9.64 -18.78
N GLN A 23 -3.48 10.50 -19.79
CA GLN A 23 -2.22 10.85 -20.42
C GLN A 23 -1.29 11.60 -19.45
N HIS A 24 -1.82 12.58 -18.71
CA HIS A 24 -1.06 13.31 -17.69
C HIS A 24 -0.48 12.37 -16.63
N VAL A 25 -1.30 11.46 -16.08
CA VAL A 25 -0.83 10.48 -15.09
C VAL A 25 0.23 9.56 -15.68
N ARG A 26 0.08 9.10 -16.93
CA ARG A 26 1.07 8.25 -17.61
C ARG A 26 2.42 8.96 -17.73
N GLU A 27 2.44 10.21 -18.17
CA GLU A 27 3.66 11.00 -18.34
C GLU A 27 4.35 11.28 -16.99
N GLN A 28 3.59 11.77 -16.01
CA GLN A 28 4.11 12.06 -14.66
C GLN A 28 4.58 10.80 -13.93
N SER A 29 3.98 9.65 -14.21
CA SER A 29 4.39 8.37 -13.62
C SER A 29 5.82 7.98 -14.03
N LEU A 30 6.38 8.48 -15.13
CA LEU A 30 7.68 8.04 -15.65
C LEU A 30 8.87 8.55 -14.83
N VAL A 31 8.71 9.71 -14.18
CA VAL A 31 9.77 10.44 -13.47
C VAL A 31 9.34 10.79 -12.05
N THR A 32 10.31 11.17 -11.21
CA THR A 32 10.01 11.68 -9.87
C THR A 32 9.25 13.00 -9.99
N ASP A 33 8.12 13.12 -9.29
CA ASP A 33 7.39 14.38 -9.17
C ASP A 33 8.17 15.33 -8.25
N GLN A 34 8.62 16.46 -8.80
CA GLN A 34 9.37 17.51 -8.10
C GLN A 34 8.50 18.72 -7.76
N LEU A 35 7.28 18.79 -8.30
CA LEU A 35 6.41 19.96 -8.19
C LEU A 35 5.38 19.78 -7.07
N SER A 36 5.02 18.53 -6.76
CA SER A 36 4.08 18.21 -5.69
C SER A 36 4.76 17.87 -4.38
N ARG A 37 4.08 18.14 -3.27
CA ARG A 37 4.46 17.61 -1.95
C ARG A 37 4.31 16.08 -1.95
N ARG A 38 5.42 15.37 -1.76
CA ARG A 38 5.43 13.90 -1.70
C ARG A 38 4.87 13.41 -0.36
N LEU A 39 4.01 12.40 -0.42
CA LEU A 39 3.41 11.78 0.76
C LEU A 39 4.42 10.89 1.46
N ILE A 40 4.51 11.04 2.78
CA ILE A 40 5.37 10.21 3.64
C ILE A 40 4.49 9.38 4.57
N ARG A 41 4.79 8.09 4.66
CA ARG A 41 4.17 7.14 5.59
C ARG A 41 5.25 6.47 6.43
N THR A 42 4.93 6.18 7.69
CA THR A 42 5.86 5.52 8.60
C THR A 42 5.25 4.21 9.08
N TYR A 43 5.93 3.10 8.82
CA TYR A 43 5.47 1.77 9.21
C TYR A 43 6.63 0.77 9.32
N GLN A 44 6.34 -0.43 9.81
CA GLN A 44 7.22 -1.59 9.77
C GLN A 44 6.78 -2.53 8.66
N LEU A 45 7.73 -3.15 7.96
CA LEU A 45 7.42 -4.09 6.88
C LEU A 45 7.66 -5.53 7.37
N TYR A 46 6.58 -6.22 7.71
CA TYR A 46 6.60 -7.62 8.16
C TYR A 46 6.74 -8.56 6.97
N SER A 47 7.71 -9.47 7.01
CA SER A 47 7.90 -10.48 5.97
C SER A 47 7.11 -11.75 6.29
N ARG A 48 6.22 -12.15 5.38
CA ARG A 48 5.39 -13.36 5.53
C ARG A 48 6.23 -14.62 5.77
N THR A 49 7.41 -14.70 5.16
CA THR A 49 8.21 -15.94 5.16
C THR A 49 9.12 -16.07 6.36
N SER A 50 9.68 -14.97 6.86
CA SER A 50 10.55 -15.01 8.06
C SER A 50 9.78 -14.85 9.37
N GLY A 51 8.59 -14.24 9.34
CA GLY A 51 7.83 -13.92 10.54
C GLY A 51 8.41 -12.73 11.33
N LYS A 52 9.26 -11.92 10.69
CA LYS A 52 10.00 -10.80 11.30
C LYS A 52 9.95 -9.56 10.41
N HIS A 53 10.50 -8.45 10.88
CA HIS A 53 10.43 -7.15 10.19
C HIS A 53 11.71 -6.85 9.42
N VAL A 54 11.54 -6.20 8.28
CA VAL A 54 12.64 -5.64 7.49
C VAL A 54 13.33 -4.55 8.27
N GLN A 55 14.66 -4.62 8.36
CA GLN A 55 15.50 -3.63 9.03
C GLN A 55 16.69 -3.20 8.18
N VAL A 56 17.16 -1.98 8.41
CA VAL A 56 18.37 -1.42 7.81
C VAL A 56 19.34 -1.06 8.92
N LEU A 57 20.38 -1.86 9.10
CA LEU A 57 21.35 -1.73 10.17
C LEU A 57 22.40 -0.64 9.87
N ALA A 58 23.03 -0.10 10.93
CA ALA A 58 24.07 0.92 10.82
C ALA A 58 25.26 0.49 9.92
N ASN A 59 25.60 -0.80 9.92
CA ASN A 59 26.62 -1.38 9.05
C ASN A 59 26.16 -1.64 7.60
N LYS A 60 25.08 -0.98 7.16
CA LYS A 60 24.49 -1.06 5.80
C LYS A 60 23.93 -2.44 5.43
N ARG A 61 23.79 -3.37 6.38
CA ARG A 61 23.14 -4.67 6.15
C ARG A 61 21.62 -4.50 6.20
N ILE A 62 20.96 -5.18 5.26
CA ILE A 62 19.50 -5.28 5.19
C ILE A 62 19.14 -6.74 5.43
N ASN A 63 18.14 -7.00 6.27
CA ASN A 63 17.58 -8.33 6.50
C ASN A 63 16.13 -8.19 7.02
N ALA A 64 15.41 -9.31 7.14
CA ALA A 64 14.11 -9.39 7.77
C ALA A 64 14.18 -10.27 9.02
N MET A 65 14.89 -9.80 10.05
CA MET A 65 15.12 -10.53 11.30
C MET A 65 14.75 -9.70 12.53
N ALA A 66 14.29 -8.46 12.36
CA ALA A 66 13.98 -7.59 13.49
C ALA A 66 12.70 -8.01 14.20
N GLU A 67 12.71 -7.87 15.53
CA GLU A 67 11.50 -7.95 16.32
C GLU A 67 10.58 -6.75 16.04
N ASP A 68 9.32 -6.90 16.43
CA ASP A 68 8.37 -5.81 16.35
C ASP A 68 8.79 -4.64 17.25
N GLY A 69 8.83 -3.43 16.70
CA GLY A 69 9.23 -2.21 17.38
C GLY A 69 10.74 -1.95 17.46
N ASP A 70 11.56 -2.78 16.81
CA ASP A 70 13.00 -2.50 16.69
C ASP A 70 13.21 -1.13 16.00
N PRO A 71 14.05 -0.22 16.55
CA PRO A 71 14.32 1.07 15.94
C PRO A 71 14.79 0.98 14.48
N PHE A 72 15.60 -0.02 14.14
CA PHE A 72 16.10 -0.24 12.78
C PHE A 72 15.04 -0.80 11.81
N ALA A 73 13.90 -1.28 12.34
CA ALA A 73 12.75 -1.74 11.55
C ALA A 73 11.72 -0.65 11.26
N LYS A 74 11.87 0.55 11.84
CA LYS A 74 11.03 1.71 11.50
C LYS A 74 11.41 2.22 10.12
N LEU A 75 10.48 2.13 9.17
CA LEU A 75 10.68 2.57 7.80
C LEU A 75 9.89 3.84 7.51
N ILE A 76 10.54 4.78 6.84
CA ILE A 76 9.94 5.96 6.23
C ILE A 76 9.77 5.66 4.75
N VAL A 77 8.53 5.71 4.27
CA VAL A 77 8.16 5.40 2.89
C VAL A 77 7.59 6.64 2.25
N GLU A 78 8.34 7.19 1.30
CA GLU A 78 8.01 8.43 0.60
C GLU A 78 7.57 8.10 -0.83
N THR A 79 6.45 8.67 -1.28
CA THR A 79 5.97 8.51 -2.66
C THR A 79 6.92 9.21 -3.64
N ASP A 80 7.33 8.52 -4.71
CA ASP A 80 8.14 9.08 -5.78
C ASP A 80 7.29 9.82 -6.82
N THR A 81 6.18 9.20 -7.23
CA THR A 81 5.19 9.69 -8.20
C THR A 81 3.94 8.78 -8.12
N PHE A 82 3.03 8.89 -9.10
CA PHE A 82 1.85 8.04 -9.25
C PHE A 82 2.18 6.54 -9.40
N GLY A 83 1.13 5.70 -9.38
CA GLY A 83 1.25 4.25 -9.53
C GLY A 83 1.89 3.57 -8.32
N SER A 84 1.74 4.14 -7.13
CA SER A 84 2.30 3.61 -5.88
C SER A 84 3.82 3.40 -5.93
N ARG A 85 4.53 4.26 -6.67
CA ARG A 85 5.99 4.31 -6.70
C ARG A 85 6.50 4.96 -5.43
N VAL A 86 7.37 4.28 -4.70
CA VAL A 86 7.86 4.71 -3.39
C VAL A 86 9.35 4.49 -3.23
N ARG A 87 9.98 5.30 -2.36
CA ARG A 87 11.31 5.06 -1.81
C ARG A 87 11.17 4.59 -0.37
N VAL A 88 11.92 3.55 -0.01
CA VAL A 88 11.91 2.96 1.34
C VAL A 88 13.22 3.31 2.05
N ARG A 89 13.12 4.01 3.18
CA ARG A 89 14.28 4.49 3.96
C ARG A 89 14.18 3.98 5.40
N GLY A 90 15.27 3.46 5.95
CA GLY A 90 15.35 3.19 7.39
C GLY A 90 15.34 4.50 8.16
N ALA A 91 14.41 4.67 9.10
CA ALA A 91 14.29 5.90 9.88
C ALA A 91 15.54 6.16 10.72
N GLU A 92 16.04 5.13 11.40
CA GLU A 92 17.17 5.20 12.31
C GLU A 92 18.49 5.51 11.58
N THR A 93 18.74 4.85 10.45
CA THR A 93 20.01 5.00 9.72
C THR A 93 19.97 6.08 8.64
N GLY A 94 18.79 6.53 8.25
CA GLY A 94 18.61 7.41 7.10
C GLY A 94 19.03 6.80 5.76
N LEU A 95 19.22 5.47 5.68
CA LEU A 95 19.66 4.78 4.47
C LEU A 95 18.47 4.26 3.66
N TYR A 96 18.54 4.43 2.33
CA TYR A 96 17.56 3.90 1.38
C TYR A 96 17.84 2.43 1.07
N ILE A 97 16.79 1.62 1.03
CA ILE A 97 16.82 0.28 0.45
C ILE A 97 16.77 0.44 -1.07
N CYS A 98 17.78 -0.10 -1.76
CA CYS A 98 17.88 -0.07 -3.21
C CYS A 98 18.27 -1.46 -3.73
N MET A 99 18.16 -1.68 -5.03
CA MET A 99 18.57 -2.93 -5.67
C MET A 99 19.69 -2.69 -6.68
N ASN A 100 20.74 -3.52 -6.66
CA ASN A 100 21.81 -3.42 -7.66
C ASN A 100 21.55 -4.28 -8.91
N LYS A 101 22.40 -4.14 -9.93
CA LYS A 101 22.33 -4.91 -11.19
C LYS A 101 22.45 -6.43 -11.04
N LYS A 102 22.88 -6.93 -9.88
CA LYS A 102 22.94 -8.37 -9.55
C LYS A 102 21.69 -8.85 -8.80
N GLY A 103 20.68 -7.99 -8.65
CA GLY A 103 19.46 -8.23 -7.87
C GLY A 103 19.68 -8.23 -6.36
N LYS A 104 20.83 -7.76 -5.86
CA LYS A 104 21.10 -7.71 -4.42
C LYS A 104 20.51 -6.43 -3.83
N LEU A 105 19.82 -6.56 -2.70
CA LEU A 105 19.42 -5.43 -1.87
C LEU A 105 20.66 -4.78 -1.22
N ILE A 106 20.77 -3.46 -1.35
CA ILE A 106 21.86 -2.64 -0.83
C ILE A 106 21.30 -1.41 -0.14
N ALA A 107 21.99 -0.95 0.91
CA ALA A 107 21.65 0.29 1.59
C ALA A 107 22.50 1.46 1.04
N LYS A 108 21.87 2.57 0.64
CA LYS A 108 22.55 3.75 0.08
C LYS A 108 22.14 5.02 0.82
N SER A 109 23.07 5.97 1.01
CA SER A 109 22.75 7.31 1.51
C SER A 109 22.01 8.13 0.46
N ASN A 110 22.45 8.06 -0.80
CA ASN A 110 21.78 8.71 -1.93
C ASN A 110 20.73 7.79 -2.57
N GLY A 111 19.46 8.11 -2.32
CA GLY A 111 18.28 7.42 -2.85
C GLY A 111 17.70 7.97 -4.15
N LYS A 112 18.34 8.94 -4.82
CA LYS A 112 17.76 9.62 -6.00
C LYS A 112 17.50 8.68 -7.19
N GLY A 113 18.33 7.66 -7.36
CA GLY A 113 18.26 6.75 -8.50
C GLY A 113 17.00 5.87 -8.54
N LYS A 114 16.56 5.51 -9.75
CA LYS A 114 15.42 4.61 -9.98
C LYS A 114 15.62 3.22 -9.36
N ASP A 115 16.88 2.82 -9.10
CA ASP A 115 17.24 1.60 -8.38
C ASP A 115 16.76 1.57 -6.92
N CYS A 116 16.41 2.73 -6.36
CA CYS A 116 15.86 2.89 -5.01
C CYS A 116 14.34 3.08 -4.99
N VAL A 117 13.68 3.04 -6.15
CA VAL A 117 12.23 3.17 -6.29
C VAL A 117 11.62 1.78 -6.42
N PHE A 118 10.54 1.54 -5.69
CA PHE A 118 9.74 0.33 -5.75
C PHE A 118 8.28 0.67 -6.03
N THR A 119 7.61 -0.14 -6.82
CA THR A 119 6.16 -0.12 -6.96
C THR A 119 5.55 -0.98 -5.85
N GLU A 120 4.74 -0.38 -5.00
CA GLU A 120 3.92 -1.09 -4.00
C GLU A 120 2.70 -1.71 -4.67
N ILE A 121 2.60 -3.04 -4.61
CA ILE A 121 1.55 -3.83 -5.25
C ILE A 121 0.74 -4.53 -4.16
N VAL A 122 -0.59 -4.38 -4.21
CA VAL A 122 -1.50 -5.24 -3.46
C VAL A 122 -1.77 -6.46 -4.32
N LEU A 123 -1.33 -7.63 -3.84
CA LEU A 123 -1.50 -8.90 -4.54
C LEU A 123 -2.92 -9.43 -4.35
N GLU A 124 -3.35 -10.33 -5.24
CA GLU A 124 -4.65 -11.02 -5.18
C GLU A 124 -4.88 -11.77 -3.86
N ASN A 125 -3.80 -12.19 -3.18
CA ASN A 125 -3.86 -12.85 -1.88
C ASN A 125 -3.81 -11.86 -0.69
N ASN A 126 -4.04 -10.57 -0.94
CA ASN A 126 -4.07 -9.46 0.01
C ASN A 126 -2.73 -9.16 0.72
N TYR A 127 -1.62 -9.74 0.27
CA TYR A 127 -0.28 -9.34 0.71
C TYR A 127 0.27 -8.18 -0.13
N THR A 128 1.21 -7.44 0.44
CA THR A 128 1.98 -6.42 -0.27
C THR A 128 3.22 -7.04 -0.93
N ALA A 129 3.51 -6.65 -2.16
CA ALA A 129 4.80 -6.87 -2.80
C ALA A 129 5.45 -5.52 -3.19
N LEU A 130 6.78 -5.50 -3.23
CA LEU A 130 7.56 -4.33 -3.66
C LEU A 130 8.42 -4.71 -4.86
N GLN A 131 7.99 -4.32 -6.05
CA GLN A 131 8.72 -4.57 -7.30
C GLN A 131 9.67 -3.40 -7.58
N ASN A 132 10.92 -3.66 -7.95
CA ASN A 132 11.86 -2.58 -8.24
C ASN A 132 11.52 -1.88 -9.56
N ALA A 133 11.52 -0.54 -9.58
CA ALA A 133 11.15 0.23 -10.76
C ALA A 133 12.24 0.28 -11.85
N LYS A 134 13.51 -0.02 -11.51
CA LYS A 134 14.60 -0.10 -12.49
C LYS A 134 14.74 -1.49 -13.10
N TYR A 135 14.58 -2.53 -12.29
CA TYR A 135 14.67 -3.92 -12.70
C TYR A 135 13.29 -4.57 -12.60
N GLU A 136 12.47 -4.38 -13.62
CA GLU A 136 11.11 -4.93 -13.66
C GLU A 136 11.12 -6.45 -13.53
N GLY A 137 10.12 -7.00 -12.85
CA GLY A 137 10.06 -8.42 -12.50
C GLY A 137 10.95 -8.84 -11.32
N TRP A 138 11.77 -7.94 -10.76
CA TRP A 138 12.53 -8.21 -9.53
C TRP A 138 11.87 -7.59 -8.31
N TYR A 139 11.72 -8.39 -7.26
CA TYR A 139 11.02 -8.01 -6.06
C TYR A 139 11.96 -7.93 -4.85
N MET A 140 11.62 -7.08 -3.89
CA MET A 140 12.17 -7.19 -2.54
C MET A 140 11.78 -8.55 -1.96
N ALA A 141 12.73 -9.30 -1.41
CA ALA A 141 12.47 -10.65 -0.93
C ALA A 141 13.40 -11.07 0.19
N PHE A 142 12.86 -11.85 1.12
CA PHE A 142 13.61 -12.45 2.22
C PHE A 142 13.25 -13.92 2.41
N THR A 143 14.28 -14.71 2.69
CA THR A 143 14.15 -16.14 2.98
C THR A 143 13.50 -16.40 4.34
N ARG A 144 13.18 -17.67 4.63
CA ARG A 144 12.65 -18.10 5.94
C ARG A 144 13.54 -17.72 7.12
N LYS A 145 14.86 -17.68 6.92
CA LYS A 145 15.83 -17.24 7.94
C LYS A 145 16.01 -15.72 7.97
N GLY A 146 15.18 -14.94 7.28
CA GLY A 146 15.28 -13.48 7.21
C GLY A 146 16.42 -12.94 6.34
N ARG A 147 17.16 -13.79 5.64
CA ARG A 147 18.28 -13.36 4.77
C ARG A 147 17.74 -12.77 3.45
N PRO A 148 18.35 -11.70 2.90
CA PRO A 148 17.95 -11.16 1.60
C PRO A 148 18.07 -12.20 0.48
N ARG A 149 17.06 -12.24 -0.40
CA ARG A 149 17.10 -13.04 -1.63
C ARG A 149 17.40 -12.14 -2.82
N LYS A 150 18.13 -12.69 -3.81
CA LYS A 150 18.44 -11.97 -5.06
C LYS A 150 17.16 -11.79 -5.88
N GLY A 151 16.90 -10.56 -6.33
CA GLY A 151 15.77 -10.19 -7.19
C GLY A 151 15.64 -11.06 -8.44
N SER A 152 16.75 -11.46 -9.07
CA SER A 152 16.73 -12.37 -10.24
C SER A 152 16.09 -13.74 -9.98
N LYS A 153 16.04 -14.17 -8.71
CA LYS A 153 15.41 -15.43 -8.28
C LYS A 153 13.98 -15.27 -7.78
N THR A 154 13.44 -14.05 -7.79
CA THR A 154 12.10 -13.76 -7.28
C THR A 154 11.03 -13.95 -8.34
N ARG A 155 9.84 -14.33 -7.91
CA ARG A 155 8.61 -14.38 -8.71
C ARG A 155 7.45 -13.94 -7.82
N GLN A 156 6.45 -13.30 -8.40
CA GLN A 156 5.34 -12.69 -7.65
C GLN A 156 4.59 -13.67 -6.74
N HIS A 157 4.39 -14.92 -7.17
CA HIS A 157 3.65 -15.93 -6.41
C HIS A 157 4.42 -16.48 -5.18
N GLN A 158 5.71 -16.18 -5.05
CA GLN A 158 6.54 -16.77 -4.01
C GLN A 158 6.31 -16.07 -2.67
N ARG A 159 6.12 -16.84 -1.59
CA ARG A 159 5.90 -16.28 -0.25
C ARG A 159 6.99 -15.31 0.21
N GLU A 160 8.22 -15.47 -0.29
CA GLU A 160 9.37 -14.65 0.09
C GLU A 160 9.27 -13.19 -0.37
N VAL A 161 8.40 -12.89 -1.35
CA VAL A 161 8.12 -11.52 -1.81
C VAL A 161 6.88 -10.89 -1.15
N HIS A 162 6.20 -11.63 -0.26
CA HIS A 162 4.97 -11.20 0.39
C HIS A 162 5.26 -10.52 1.73
N PHE A 163 4.66 -9.34 1.92
CA PHE A 163 4.81 -8.51 3.11
C PHE A 163 3.47 -8.03 3.64
N MET A 164 3.47 -7.60 4.91
CA MET A 164 2.38 -6.86 5.53
C MET A 164 2.93 -5.56 6.10
N LYS A 165 2.20 -4.46 5.90
CA LYS A 165 2.50 -3.17 6.53
C LYS A 165 1.94 -3.20 7.95
N ARG A 166 2.79 -2.96 8.95
CA ARG A 166 2.40 -2.92 10.38
C ARG A 166 2.70 -1.55 10.97
N LEU A 167 1.86 -1.10 11.89
CA LEU A 167 2.11 0.15 12.62
C LEU A 167 3.42 0.03 13.43
N PRO A 168 4.20 1.11 13.57
CA PRO A 168 5.32 1.13 14.51
C PRO A 168 4.81 0.92 15.95
N ARG A 169 5.56 0.19 16.79
CA ARG A 169 5.22 0.12 18.23
C ARG A 169 5.22 1.52 18.85
N GLY A 170 4.28 1.78 19.75
CA GLY A 170 4.13 3.09 20.41
C GLY A 170 3.37 4.13 19.58
N HIS A 171 3.07 3.88 18.30
CA HIS A 171 1.98 4.57 17.61
C HIS A 171 0.64 4.02 18.12
N HIS A 172 0.30 4.33 19.37
CA HIS A 172 -1.09 4.44 19.72
C HIS A 172 -1.63 5.57 18.85
N THR A 173 -2.50 5.23 17.93
CA THR A 173 -3.35 6.22 17.28
C THR A 173 -3.89 7.14 18.38
N THR A 174 -3.50 8.40 18.38
CA THR A 174 -4.30 9.48 19.00
C THR A 174 -5.74 9.49 18.42
N GLU A 175 -5.98 8.69 17.37
CA GLU A 175 -7.26 8.23 16.84
C GLU A 175 -8.00 7.16 17.69
N GLN A 176 -7.56 6.80 18.90
CA GLN A 176 -8.51 6.27 19.90
C GLN A 176 -9.62 7.29 20.24
N SER A 177 -9.50 8.55 19.77
CA SER A 177 -10.52 9.61 19.89
C SER A 177 -11.62 9.58 18.81
N LEU A 178 -11.58 8.72 17.79
CA LEU A 178 -12.72 8.50 16.90
C LEU A 178 -13.29 7.10 17.14
N ARG A 179 -13.68 6.84 18.38
CA ARG A 179 -14.75 5.88 18.64
C ARG A 179 -15.91 6.31 17.75
N PHE A 180 -16.30 5.48 16.78
CA PHE A 180 -17.59 5.64 16.13
C PHE A 180 -18.64 5.59 17.25
N GLU A 181 -19.07 6.75 17.73
CA GLU A 181 -20.32 6.85 18.45
C GLU A 181 -21.38 6.48 17.44
N PHE A 182 -21.89 5.25 17.54
CA PHE A 182 -23.17 4.92 16.94
C PHE A 182 -24.15 5.95 17.49
N LEU A 183 -24.51 6.95 16.70
CA LEU A 183 -25.69 7.75 16.97
C LEU A 183 -26.83 6.74 17.07
N ASN A 184 -27.29 6.48 18.28
CA ASN A 184 -28.49 5.69 18.53
C ASN A 184 -29.66 6.51 17.97
N TYR A 185 -29.90 6.39 16.68
CA TYR A 185 -31.14 6.87 16.09
C TYR A 185 -32.28 6.12 16.78
N PRO A 186 -33.24 6.81 17.38
CA PRO A 186 -34.39 6.14 17.97
C PRO A 186 -35.07 5.33 16.86
N PRO A 187 -35.50 4.09 17.14
CA PRO A 187 -36.16 3.27 16.14
C PRO A 187 -37.38 4.01 15.62
N PHE A 188 -37.43 4.21 14.30
CA PHE A 188 -38.61 4.71 13.61
C PHE A 188 -39.80 3.78 13.95
N THR A 189 -40.70 4.24 14.81
CA THR A 189 -41.98 3.57 15.03
C THR A 189 -42.82 3.77 13.77
N ARG A 190 -42.74 2.82 12.84
CA ARG A 190 -43.67 2.73 11.72
C ARG A 190 -45.02 2.32 12.32
N SER A 191 -45.99 3.23 12.36
CA SER A 191 -47.34 2.92 12.83
C SER A 191 -47.97 1.89 11.88
N LEU A 192 -48.08 0.66 12.35
CA LEU A 192 -48.87 -0.40 11.70
C LEU A 192 -50.34 -0.05 11.89
N ARG A 193 -50.91 0.62 10.89
CA ARG A 193 -52.35 0.84 10.79
C ARG A 193 -52.98 -0.45 10.24
N GLY A 194 -53.58 -1.24 11.15
CA GLY A 194 -54.77 -2.07 10.96
C GLY A 194 -54.75 -3.20 9.91
N SER A 195 -54.87 -4.45 10.39
CA SER A 195 -56.02 -5.31 10.10
C SER A 195 -55.92 -6.59 10.92
N GLN A 196 -56.83 -6.71 11.88
CA GLN A 196 -57.08 -7.88 12.70
C GLN A 196 -57.73 -8.94 11.80
N ARG A 197 -57.02 -10.04 11.51
CA ARG A 197 -57.61 -11.27 10.97
C ARG A 197 -57.34 -12.39 11.94
N THR A 198 -58.34 -12.68 12.76
CA THR A 198 -58.46 -13.88 13.58
C THR A 198 -58.66 -15.09 12.66
N TRP A 199 -57.80 -16.10 12.76
CA TRP A 199 -58.10 -17.46 12.34
C TRP A 199 -57.72 -18.39 13.49
N ALA A 200 -58.73 -19.08 14.02
CA ALA A 200 -58.62 -20.04 15.11
C ALA A 200 -57.91 -21.34 14.66
N PRO A 201 -57.33 -22.12 15.60
CA PRO A 201 -56.65 -23.37 15.27
C PRO A 201 -57.61 -24.57 15.30
N GLU A 202 -57.51 -25.48 14.34
CA GLU A 202 -58.18 -26.80 14.41
C GLU A 202 -57.15 -27.89 14.80
N PRO A 203 -57.43 -28.76 15.78
CA PRO A 203 -56.57 -29.88 16.16
C PRO A 203 -56.83 -31.14 15.31
N ARG A 204 -55.92 -32.12 15.43
CA ARG A 204 -55.84 -33.41 14.72
C ARG A 204 -57.16 -34.16 14.52
#